data_AF-A0A4Y8C5L5-F1
#
_entry.id   AF-A0A4Y8C5L5-F1
#
_cell.length_a   1.000
_cell.length_b   1.000
_cell.length_c   1.000
_cell.angle_alpha   90.00
_cell.angle_beta   90.00
_cell.angle_gamma   90.00
#
_symmetry.space_group_name_H-M   'P 1'
#
loop_
_entity.id
_entity.type
_entity.pdbx_description
1 polymer ?
#
loop_
_entity_poly.entity_id
_entity_poly.type
_entity_poly.pdbx_seq_one_letter_code
_entity_poly.pdbx_strand_id
1 'polypeptide(L)'
;LFSAGVNASSSDEMTPLQQLKAIRKYLHQEKELLERYFNEITSELEKENLFIKHYENLDENLKQKCDEYFFSNIFPVIVPIA
;
A
#
# COMPACT_ATOMS: atom_id res chain seq x y z
N LEU A 1 -2.03 -34.78 5.72
CA LEU A 1 -2.79 -34.17 4.61
C LEU A 1 -1.92 -33.73 3.41
N PHE A 2 -0.60 -33.91 3.43
CA PHE A 2 0.29 -33.62 2.28
C PHE A 2 0.66 -34.89 1.47
N SER A 3 0.15 -36.07 1.87
CA SER A 3 0.59 -37.39 1.37
C SER A 3 -0.45 -38.11 0.50
N ALA A 4 -1.57 -37.48 0.16
CA ALA A 4 -2.53 -38.02 -0.80
C ALA A 4 -2.27 -37.34 -2.14
N GLY A 5 -1.81 -38.11 -3.13
CA GLY A 5 -1.41 -37.66 -4.46
C GLY A 5 -2.53 -37.03 -5.27
N VAL A 6 -2.98 -35.86 -4.85
CA VAL A 6 -3.78 -34.95 -5.66
C VAL A 6 -2.79 -34.04 -6.37
N ASN A 7 -2.10 -34.64 -7.35
CA ASN A 7 -1.57 -33.91 -8.51
C ASN A 7 -2.74 -33.52 -9.44
N ALA A 8 -3.93 -33.26 -8.89
CA ALA A 8 -5.03 -32.75 -9.67
C ALA A 8 -4.80 -31.26 -9.79
N SER A 9 -4.10 -30.91 -10.87
CA SER A 9 -4.43 -29.73 -11.64
C SER A 9 -5.93 -29.45 -11.52
N SER A 10 -6.33 -28.27 -11.05
CA SER A 10 -7.72 -27.85 -11.21
C SER A 10 -8.03 -27.73 -12.71
N SER A 11 -9.24 -27.28 -13.09
CA SER A 11 -9.64 -27.05 -14.49
C SER A 11 -8.61 -26.30 -15.36
N ASP A 12 -7.66 -25.61 -14.73
CA ASP A 12 -6.67 -24.72 -15.34
C ASP A 12 -5.29 -25.38 -15.50
N GLU A 13 -5.16 -26.69 -15.23
CA GLU A 13 -3.91 -27.47 -15.33
C GLU A 13 -2.75 -27.03 -14.40
N MET A 14 -3.02 -26.15 -13.44
CA MET A 14 -1.98 -25.61 -12.54
C MET A 14 -1.91 -26.37 -11.21
N THR A 15 -0.69 -26.64 -10.76
CA THR A 15 -0.41 -27.02 -9.36
C THR A 15 -0.66 -25.83 -8.43
N PRO A 16 -0.95 -26.06 -7.13
CA PRO A 16 -1.15 -24.97 -6.16
C PRO A 16 0.02 -23.97 -6.10
N LEU A 17 1.27 -24.46 -6.23
CA LEU A 17 2.44 -23.58 -6.26
C LEU A 17 2.48 -22.67 -7.51
N GLN A 18 2.09 -23.21 -8.67
CA GLN A 18 1.99 -22.41 -9.90
C GLN A 18 0.89 -21.35 -9.77
N GLN A 19 -0.26 -21.69 -9.17
CA GLN A 19 -1.33 -20.73 -8.90
C GLN A 19 -0.84 -19.58 -8.00
N LEU A 20 -0.15 -19.88 -6.89
CA LEU A 20 0.41 -18.85 -6.00
C LEU A 20 1.42 -17.95 -6.72
N LYS A 21 2.27 -18.51 -7.59
CA LYS A 21 3.20 -17.73 -8.42
C LYS A 21 2.47 -16.80 -9.40
N ALA A 22 1.41 -17.29 -10.03
CA ALA A 22 0.59 -16.50 -10.95
C ALA A 22 -0.13 -15.36 -10.22
N ILE A 23 -0.75 -15.63 -9.07
CA ILE A 23 -1.38 -14.61 -8.21
C ILE A 23 -0.37 -13.54 -7.81
N ARG A 24 0.81 -13.94 -7.33
CA ARG A 24 1.86 -12.98 -6.94
C ARG A 24 2.32 -12.12 -8.12
N LYS A 25 2.50 -12.72 -9.30
CA LYS A 25 2.88 -12.00 -10.52
C LYS A 25 1.81 -10.96 -10.89
N TYR A 26 0.55 -11.35 -10.87
CA TYR A 26 -0.57 -10.47 -11.16
C TYR A 26 -0.65 -9.30 -10.18
N LEU A 27 -0.62 -9.56 -8.86
CA LEU A 27 -0.67 -8.52 -7.84
C LEU A 27 0.51 -7.53 -7.94
N HIS A 28 1.68 -7.99 -8.37
CA HIS A 28 2.82 -7.09 -8.60
C HIS A 28 2.56 -6.12 -9.75
N GLN A 29 1.96 -6.59 -10.84
CA GLN A 29 1.59 -5.76 -12.00
C GLN A 29 0.48 -4.76 -11.64
N GLU A 30 -0.54 -5.20 -10.90
CA GLU A 30 -1.61 -4.32 -10.42
C GLU A 30 -1.08 -3.23 -9.48
N LYS A 31 -0.09 -3.55 -8.63
CA LYS A 31 0.56 -2.58 -7.76
C LYS A 31 1.20 -1.44 -8.58
N GLU A 32 1.95 -1.76 -9.64
CA GLU A 32 2.57 -0.74 -10.50
C GLU A 32 1.52 0.17 -11.16
N LEU A 33 0.37 -0.40 -11.55
CA LEU A 33 -0.73 0.36 -12.12
C LEU A 33 -1.38 1.29 -11.07
N LEU A 34 -1.59 0.80 -9.86
CA LEU A 34 -2.12 1.58 -8.74
C LEU A 34 -1.20 2.76 -8.40
N GLU A 35 0.11 2.52 -8.30
CA GLU A 35 1.11 3.58 -8.04
C GLU A 35 1.08 4.65 -9.13
N ARG A 36 0.94 4.25 -10.41
CA ARG A 36 0.79 5.19 -11.52
C ARG A 36 -0.45 6.06 -11.36
N TYR A 37 -1.62 5.46 -11.11
CA TYR A 37 -2.86 6.22 -10.94
C TYR A 37 -2.82 7.14 -9.73
N PHE A 38 -2.24 6.70 -8.62
CA PHE A 38 -2.08 7.55 -7.45
C PHE A 38 -1.26 8.81 -7.77
N ASN A 39 -0.15 8.65 -8.50
CA ASN A 39 0.69 9.78 -8.92
C ASN A 39 -0.01 10.70 -9.92
N GLU A 40 -0.74 10.13 -10.89
CA GLU A 40 -1.52 10.90 -11.87
C GLU A 40 -2.60 11.74 -11.17
N ILE A 41 -3.41 11.12 -10.32
CA ILE A 41 -4.47 11.80 -9.57
C ILE A 41 -3.88 12.89 -8.66
N THR A 42 -2.78 12.60 -7.96
CA THR A 42 -2.12 13.59 -7.10
C THR A 42 -1.62 14.78 -7.92
N SER A 43 -1.06 14.55 -9.12
CA SER A 43 -0.62 15.62 -10.00
C SER A 43 -1.80 16.46 -10.54
N GLU A 44 -2.94 15.85 -10.84
CA GLU A 44 -4.15 16.59 -11.24
C GLU A 44 -4.71 17.42 -10.08
N LEU A 45 -4.69 16.90 -8.84
CA LEU A 45 -5.10 17.65 -7.65
C LEU A 45 -4.23 18.89 -7.41
N GLU A 46 -2.92 18.80 -7.67
CA GLU A 46 -2.01 19.94 -7.52
C GLU A 46 -2.38 21.11 -8.45
N LYS A 47 -2.90 20.82 -9.65
CA LYS A 47 -3.38 21.86 -10.59
C LYS A 47 -4.58 22.63 -10.02
N GLU A 48 -5.38 21.96 -9.20
CA GLU A 48 -6.52 22.55 -8.46
C GLU A 48 -6.11 23.16 -7.11
N ASN A 49 -4.80 23.34 -6.86
CA ASN A 49 -4.23 23.83 -5.59
C ASN A 49 -4.52 22.92 -4.37
N LEU A 50 -4.73 21.63 -4.58
CA LEU A 50 -4.85 20.62 -3.53
C LEU A 50 -3.59 19.76 -3.47
N PHE A 51 -2.97 19.66 -2.30
CA PHE A 51 -1.66 19.02 -2.15
C PHE A 51 -1.71 17.90 -1.12
N ILE A 52 -1.16 16.73 -1.48
CA ILE A 52 -0.84 15.65 -0.55
C ILE A 52 0.67 15.68 -0.33
N LYS A 53 1.12 16.11 0.84
CA LYS A 53 2.55 16.32 1.14
C LYS A 53 3.05 15.37 2.23
N HIS A 54 4.30 14.94 2.08
CA HIS A 54 5.05 14.35 3.18
C HIS A 54 5.37 15.40 4.23
N TYR A 55 5.40 14.98 5.50
CA TYR A 55 5.69 15.86 6.65
C TYR A 55 7.01 16.63 6.48
N GLU A 56 8.04 15.99 5.92
CA GLU A 56 9.34 16.60 5.66
C GLU A 56 9.27 17.82 4.73
N ASN A 57 8.29 17.85 3.83
CA ASN A 57 8.09 18.89 2.82
C ASN A 57 7.13 20.01 3.28
N LEU A 58 6.64 19.96 4.52
CA LEU A 58 5.79 21.01 5.09
C LEU A 58 6.64 22.20 5.56
N ASP A 59 6.05 23.39 5.57
CA ASP A 59 6.64 24.54 6.25
C ASP A 59 6.60 24.36 7.77
N GLU A 60 7.44 25.10 8.48
CA GLU A 60 7.59 24.99 9.93
C GLU A 60 6.29 25.27 10.70
N ASN A 61 5.40 26.13 10.21
CA ASN A 61 4.13 26.39 10.89
C ASN A 61 3.18 25.19 10.78
N LEU A 62 3.10 24.57 9.61
CA LEU A 62 2.31 23.36 9.41
C LEU A 62 2.90 22.17 10.17
N LYS A 63 4.23 22.03 10.20
CA LYS A 63 4.90 21.00 11.01
C LYS A 63 4.51 21.11 12.48
N GLN A 64 4.56 22.31 13.04
CA GLN A 64 4.17 22.54 14.44
C GLN A 64 2.72 22.11 14.72
N LYS A 65 1.79 22.39 13.80
CA LYS A 65 0.39 21.92 13.92
C LYS A 65 0.27 20.41 13.81
N CYS A 66 1.01 19.78 12.91
CA CYS A 66 1.05 18.33 12.78
C CYS A 66 1.61 17.67 14.05
N ASP A 67 2.64 18.25 14.66
CA ASP A 67 3.23 17.77 15.91
C ASP A 67 2.23 17.85 17.06
N GLU A 68 1.58 19.00 17.22
CA GLU A 68 0.53 19.20 18.23
C GLU A 68 -0.59 18.17 18.07
N TYR A 69 -1.04 17.94 16.82
CA TYR A 69 -2.05 16.94 16.51
C TYR A 69 -1.55 15.52 16.82
N PHE A 70 -0.30 15.20 16.47
CA PHE A 70 0.31 13.91 16.75
C PHE A 70 0.34 13.63 18.25
N PHE A 71 0.89 14.52 19.07
CA PHE A 71 0.99 14.31 20.51
C PHE A 71 -0.37 14.27 21.21
N SER A 72 -1.34 15.04 20.72
CA SER A 72 -2.66 15.13 21.35
C SER A 72 -3.60 13.98 20.95
N ASN A 73 -3.48 13.45 19.72
CA ASN A 73 -4.47 12.52 19.16
C ASN A 73 -3.90 11.15 18.75
N ILE A 74 -2.68 11.11 18.21
CA ILE A 74 -2.10 9.88 17.66
C ILE A 74 -1.24 9.18 18.71
N PHE A 75 -0.33 9.91 19.37
CA PHE A 75 0.59 9.39 20.36
C PHE A 75 -0.09 8.60 21.49
N PRO A 76 -1.24 9.03 22.05
CA PRO A 76 -1.92 8.28 23.10
C PRO A 76 -2.48 6.92 22.67
N VAL A 77 -2.62 6.68 21.36
CA VAL A 77 -3.25 5.49 20.78
C VAL A 77 -2.21 4.50 20.24
N ILE A 78 -0.98 4.94 19.98
CA ILE A 78 0.09 4.09 19.47
C ILE A 78 0.96 3.56 20.61
N VAL A 79 1.36 2.29 20.50
CA VAL A 79 2.33 1.67 21.42
C VAL A 79 3.57 1.29 20.61
N PRO A 80 4.72 1.93 20.86
CA PRO A 80 5.97 1.55 20.20
C PRO A 80 6.34 0.10 20.53
N ILE A 81 6.69 -0.68 19.50
CA ILE A 81 7.24 -2.02 19.65
C ILE A 81 8.76 -1.89 19.53
N ALA A 82 9.48 -2.36 20.55
CA ALA A 82 10.95 -2.33 20.64
C ALA A 82 11.60 -3.50 19.88
#